data_AF-A0AAV9E3Z9-F1
#
_entry.id   AF-A0AAV9E3Z9-F1
#
_cell.length_a   1.000
_cell.length_b   1.000
_cell.length_c   1.000
_cell.angle_alpha   90.00
_cell.angle_beta   90.00
_cell.angle_gamma   90.00
#
_symmetry.space_group_name_H-M   'P 1'
#
loop_
_entity.id
_entity.type
_entity.pdbx_description
1 polymer ?
#
loop_
_entity_poly.entity_id
_entity_poly.type
_entity_poly.pdbx_seq_one_letter_code
_entity_poly.pdbx_strand_id
1 'polypeptide(L)'
;MKQKFNKYWEECSLMLAIAVVLDPRFKFDLVEYWYVKLYGDEASRYIMRVRSSLVDLFTEYEATSPFTMIASSSGSSSAPSALSLGDKHSEFDQWRMIAKSTTIIPKSELDQYLDEPVFPRTEDFNILHWWKINSPKLPTLGRMARDILAIPVTSAASEAAFSVGGRILDDSRLSLNPDI
;
A
#
# COMPACT_ATOMS: atom_id res chain seq x y z
N MET A 1 -6.54 13.05 28.02
CA MET A 1 -6.50 12.99 26.54
C MET A 1 -5.08 12.86 25.98
N LYS A 2 -4.10 13.67 26.43
CA LYS A 2 -2.71 13.64 25.92
C LYS A 2 -2.01 12.27 25.95
N GLN A 3 -2.15 11.50 27.04
CA GLN A 3 -1.55 10.16 27.13
C GLN A 3 -2.13 9.17 26.12
N LYS A 4 -3.44 9.18 25.89
CA LYS A 4 -4.10 8.32 24.89
C LYS A 4 -3.65 8.69 23.47
N PHE A 5 -3.55 9.99 23.19
CA PHE A 5 -3.03 10.49 21.92
C PHE A 5 -1.58 10.04 21.70
N ASN A 6 -0.70 10.22 22.68
CA ASN A 6 0.71 9.83 22.55
C ASN A 6 0.87 8.33 22.28
N LYS A 7 0.10 7.49 22.98
CA LYS A 7 0.12 6.04 22.73
C LYS A 7 -0.30 5.70 21.29
N TYR A 8 -1.40 6.27 20.83
CA TYR A 8 -1.89 6.07 19.46
C TYR A 8 -0.89 6.62 18.41
N TRP A 9 -0.30 7.77 18.69
CA TRP A 9 0.71 8.38 17.82
C TRP A 9 1.95 7.51 17.69
N GLU A 10 2.47 6.96 18.78
CA GLU A 10 3.59 6.01 18.75
C GLU A 10 3.28 4.76 17.92
N GLU A 11 2.03 4.27 17.98
CA GLU A 11 1.59 3.06 17.26
C GLU A 11 1.35 3.32 15.76
N CYS A 12 0.76 4.47 15.39
CA CYS A 12 0.31 4.72 14.01
C CYS A 12 1.19 5.69 13.20
N SER A 13 2.05 6.49 13.85
CA SER A 13 2.84 7.54 13.17
C SER A 13 3.69 7.02 12.03
N LEU A 14 4.27 5.83 12.17
CA LEU A 14 5.09 5.22 11.12
C LEU A 14 4.28 4.93 9.86
N MET A 15 3.10 4.31 10.00
CA MET A 15 2.22 4.00 8.87
C MET A 15 1.65 5.26 8.23
N LEU A 16 1.31 6.27 9.04
CA LEU A 16 0.87 7.57 8.54
C LEU A 16 1.98 8.27 7.75
N ALA A 17 3.22 8.22 8.22
CA ALA A 17 4.36 8.77 7.51
C ALA A 17 4.59 8.05 6.17
N ILE A 18 4.52 6.72 6.15
CA ILE A 18 4.60 5.94 4.91
C ILE A 18 3.47 6.32 3.94
N ALA A 19 2.24 6.46 4.42
CA ALA A 19 1.11 6.91 3.61
C ALA A 19 1.34 8.31 3.00
N VAL A 20 1.93 9.23 3.76
CA VAL A 20 2.32 10.56 3.26
C VAL A 20 3.41 10.45 2.19
N VAL A 21 4.41 9.59 2.38
CA VAL A 21 5.47 9.38 1.39
C VAL A 21 4.90 8.82 0.08
N LEU A 22 3.85 8.00 0.15
CA LEU A 22 3.16 7.47 -1.03
C LEU A 22 2.20 8.47 -1.67
N ASP A 23 1.99 9.64 -1.09
CA ASP A 23 1.31 10.74 -1.77
C ASP A 23 2.30 11.46 -2.70
N PRO A 24 2.09 11.38 -4.03
CA PRO A 24 3.00 11.97 -5.01
C PRO A 24 3.15 13.49 -4.88
N ARG A 25 2.23 14.17 -4.18
CA ARG A 25 2.28 15.62 -3.93
C ARG A 25 3.23 15.99 -2.78
N PHE A 26 3.56 15.04 -1.91
CA PHE A 26 4.27 15.31 -0.66
C PHE A 26 5.58 14.55 -0.56
N LYS A 27 5.58 13.24 -0.80
CA LYS A 27 6.76 12.38 -0.68
C LYS A 27 7.48 12.59 0.68
N PHE A 28 8.80 12.52 0.69
CA PHE A 28 9.59 12.76 1.91
C PHE A 28 9.59 14.24 2.35
N ASP A 29 9.42 15.19 1.44
CA ASP A 29 9.52 16.63 1.74
C ASP A 29 8.62 17.03 2.92
N LEU A 30 7.38 16.52 2.94
CA LEU A 30 6.43 16.82 4.01
C LEU A 30 6.82 16.16 5.34
N VAL A 31 7.31 14.91 5.29
CA VAL A 31 7.75 14.18 6.49
C VAL A 31 8.97 14.86 7.11
N GLU A 32 9.96 15.19 6.28
CA GLU A 32 11.18 15.88 6.72
C GLU A 32 10.85 17.25 7.33
N TYR A 33 9.99 18.03 6.67
CA TYR A 33 9.54 19.34 7.19
C TYR A 33 8.91 19.23 8.58
N TRP A 34 7.94 18.33 8.77
CA TRP A 34 7.24 18.21 10.05
C TRP A 34 8.08 17.54 11.11
N TYR A 35 8.90 16.54 10.77
CA TYR A 35 9.68 15.82 11.77
C TYR A 35 10.80 16.70 12.33
N VAL A 36 11.42 17.55 11.51
CA VAL A 36 12.37 18.56 12.01
C VAL A 36 11.68 19.50 13.00
N LYS A 37 10.45 19.94 12.68
CA LYS A 37 9.69 20.85 13.55
C LYS A 37 9.17 20.20 14.84
N LEU A 38 8.87 18.91 14.82
CA LEU A 38 8.30 18.16 15.95
C LEU A 38 9.37 17.59 16.89
N TYR A 39 10.47 17.08 16.33
CA TYR A 39 11.47 16.30 17.06
C TYR A 39 12.84 16.98 17.17
N GLY A 40 13.09 18.07 16.43
CA GLY A 40 14.36 18.78 16.46
C GLY A 40 15.53 17.88 16.05
N ASP A 41 16.54 17.76 16.90
CA ASP A 41 17.76 17.00 16.62
C ASP A 41 17.53 15.50 16.41
N GLU A 42 16.46 14.94 16.99
CA GLU A 42 16.08 13.53 16.82
C GLU A 42 15.34 13.25 15.50
N ALA A 43 14.98 14.28 14.74
CA ALA A 43 14.20 14.12 13.50
C ALA A 43 14.85 13.14 12.52
N SER A 44 16.16 13.22 12.34
CA SER A 44 16.94 12.35 11.45
C SER A 44 16.72 10.87 11.75
N ARG A 45 16.65 10.50 13.03
CA ARG A 45 16.42 9.12 13.47
C ARG A 45 15.05 8.62 13.06
N TYR A 46 14.02 9.44 13.24
CA TYR A 46 12.65 9.08 12.84
C TYR A 46 12.49 9.03 11.32
N ILE A 47 13.12 9.95 10.58
CA ILE A 47 13.10 9.94 9.12
C ILE A 47 13.81 8.69 8.58
N MET A 48 14.97 8.31 9.14
CA MET A 48 15.66 7.06 8.78
C MET A 48 14.81 5.83 9.06
N ARG A 49 14.07 5.81 10.19
CA ARG A 49 13.14 4.73 10.49
C ARG A 49 12.04 4.62 9.43
N VAL A 50 11.45 5.74 8.99
CA VAL A 50 10.46 5.76 7.92
C VAL A 50 11.06 5.24 6.60
N ARG A 51 12.27 5.68 6.23
CA ARG A 51 12.99 5.21 5.03
C ARG A 51 13.22 3.69 5.07
N SER A 52 13.76 3.17 6.16
CA SER A 52 13.99 1.72 6.31
C SER A 52 12.69 0.94 6.19
N SER A 53 11.66 1.32 6.95
CA SER A 53 10.38 0.60 6.92
C SER A 53 9.68 0.66 5.56
N LEU A 54 9.83 1.76 4.81
CA LEU A 54 9.32 1.86 3.44
C LEU A 54 10.03 0.88 2.49
N VAL A 55 11.36 0.78 2.59
CA VAL A 55 12.16 -0.14 1.76
C VAL A 55 11.86 -1.59 2.13
N ASP A 56 11.78 -1.90 3.43
CA ASP A 56 11.46 -3.24 3.92
C ASP A 56 10.08 -3.69 3.39
N LEU A 57 9.07 -2.80 3.51
CA LEU A 57 7.72 -3.06 3.02
C LEU A 57 7.69 -3.23 1.51
N PHE A 58 8.37 -2.37 0.76
CA PHE A 58 8.46 -2.50 -0.69
C PHE A 58 9.08 -3.85 -1.11
N THR A 59 10.15 -4.27 -0.43
CA THR A 59 10.83 -5.55 -0.68
C THR A 59 9.91 -6.74 -0.44
N GLU A 60 9.07 -6.69 0.61
CA GLU A 60 8.05 -7.71 0.88
C GLU A 60 7.00 -7.80 -0.23
N TYR A 61 6.56 -6.65 -0.75
CA TYR A 61 5.62 -6.61 -1.87
C TYR A 61 6.23 -7.10 -3.19
N GLU A 62 7.51 -6.85 -3.44
CA GLU A 62 8.24 -7.41 -4.58
C GLU A 62 8.30 -8.94 -4.49
N ALA A 63 8.65 -9.48 -3.32
CA ALA A 63 8.73 -10.92 -3.08
C ALA A 63 7.38 -11.63 -3.25
N THR A 64 6.28 -10.95 -2.92
CA THR A 64 4.91 -11.47 -3.00
C THR A 64 4.30 -11.32 -4.41
N SER A 65 5.02 -10.74 -5.37
CA SER A 65 4.48 -10.50 -6.71
C SER A 65 4.18 -11.81 -7.46
N PRO A 66 2.96 -12.00 -8.00
CA PRO A 66 2.57 -13.22 -8.72
C PRO A 66 3.41 -13.47 -9.99
N PHE A 67 4.12 -12.45 -10.49
CA PHE A 67 5.05 -12.59 -11.60
C PHE A 67 6.29 -13.43 -11.25
N THR A 68 6.72 -13.41 -9.98
CA THR A 68 7.92 -14.12 -9.50
C THR A 68 7.65 -15.61 -9.24
N MET A 69 6.38 -16.01 -9.07
CA MET A 69 6.01 -17.42 -8.83
C MET A 69 6.02 -18.29 -10.10
N ILE A 70 6.00 -17.71 -11.30
CA ILE A 70 5.99 -18.49 -12.56
C ILE A 70 7.39 -19.00 -12.91
N ALA A 71 8.45 -18.40 -12.37
CA ALA A 71 9.83 -18.81 -12.63
C ALA A 71 10.27 -20.08 -11.88
N SER A 72 9.48 -20.56 -10.91
CA SER A 72 9.86 -21.66 -10.02
C SER A 72 9.10 -22.98 -10.25
N SER A 73 8.23 -23.07 -11.27
CA SER A 73 7.53 -24.31 -11.62
C SER A 73 7.98 -24.90 -12.97
N SER A 74 9.28 -25.18 -13.11
CA SER A 74 9.77 -26.12 -14.13
C SER A 74 9.87 -27.52 -13.52
N GLY A 75 8.72 -28.21 -13.40
CA GLY A 75 8.61 -29.62 -13.05
C GLY A 75 7.73 -30.32 -14.08
N SER A 76 8.30 -31.30 -14.80
CA SER A 76 7.70 -31.98 -15.95
C SER A 76 6.52 -32.89 -15.60
N SER A 77 5.48 -32.95 -16.46
CA SER A 77 4.93 -34.22 -17.01
C SER A 77 3.79 -34.02 -18.03
N SER A 78 4.08 -34.45 -19.27
CA SER A 78 3.31 -35.32 -20.18
C SER A 78 1.80 -35.12 -20.51
N ALA A 79 1.58 -34.73 -21.79
CA ALA A 79 0.62 -35.29 -22.78
C ALA A 79 -0.83 -34.72 -22.87
N PRO A 80 -1.52 -34.82 -24.05
CA PRO A 80 -2.00 -33.65 -24.80
C PRO A 80 -3.52 -33.69 -25.18
N SER A 81 -3.96 -32.66 -25.92
CA SER A 81 -5.26 -32.45 -26.65
C SER A 81 -6.18 -31.43 -25.95
N ALA A 82 -6.79 -30.42 -26.57
CA ALA A 82 -6.91 -29.99 -27.96
C ALA A 82 -7.31 -28.50 -28.02
N LEU A 83 -6.74 -27.79 -29.00
CA LEU A 83 -7.24 -26.61 -29.73
C LEU A 83 -7.77 -25.38 -28.96
N SER A 84 -6.96 -24.32 -28.91
CA SER A 84 -7.47 -22.96 -29.17
C SER A 84 -6.40 -22.08 -29.82
N LEU A 85 -6.62 -21.80 -31.11
CA LEU A 85 -6.27 -20.61 -31.88
C LEU A 85 -5.03 -19.80 -31.48
N GLY A 86 -3.90 -20.14 -32.10
CA GLY A 86 -2.92 -19.19 -32.66
C GLY A 86 -2.49 -18.00 -31.79
N ASP A 87 -1.74 -18.26 -30.74
CA ASP A 87 -1.05 -17.18 -30.00
C ASP A 87 0.36 -16.95 -30.57
N LYS A 88 0.45 -16.06 -31.57
CA LYS A 88 1.73 -15.60 -32.16
C LYS A 88 2.43 -14.53 -31.32
N HIS A 89 1.97 -14.23 -30.09
CA HIS A 89 2.53 -13.16 -29.27
C HIS A 89 3.60 -13.60 -28.27
N SER A 90 3.72 -14.89 -27.94
CA SER A 90 4.62 -15.35 -26.88
C SER A 90 6.12 -15.13 -27.17
N GLU A 91 6.60 -15.49 -28.37
CA GLU A 91 8.02 -15.37 -28.72
C GLU A 91 8.46 -13.92 -28.93
N PHE A 92 7.58 -13.08 -29.50
CA PHE A 92 7.87 -11.66 -29.70
C PHE A 92 7.92 -10.90 -28.38
N ASP A 93 7.03 -11.22 -27.43
CA ASP A 93 7.04 -10.60 -26.11
C ASP A 93 8.23 -11.08 -25.26
N GLN A 94 8.61 -12.35 -25.39
CA GLN A 94 9.83 -12.91 -24.79
C GLN A 94 11.10 -12.25 -25.37
N TRP A 95 11.19 -12.11 -26.70
CA TRP A 95 12.29 -11.39 -27.34
C TRP A 95 12.32 -9.91 -26.93
N ARG A 96 11.16 -9.24 -26.84
CA ARG A 96 11.06 -7.83 -26.41
C ARG A 96 11.55 -7.65 -24.98
N MET A 97 11.29 -8.63 -24.10
CA MET A 97 11.77 -8.62 -22.71
C MET A 97 13.30 -8.80 -22.65
N ILE A 98 13.86 -9.71 -23.44
CA ILE A 98 15.31 -9.96 -23.53
C ILE A 98 16.03 -8.78 -24.21
N ALA A 99 15.48 -8.23 -25.29
CA ALA A 99 16.04 -7.12 -26.05
C ALA A 99 16.00 -5.79 -25.27
N LYS A 100 15.02 -5.61 -24.38
CA LYS A 100 14.94 -4.45 -23.47
C LYS A 100 15.62 -4.67 -22.12
N SER A 101 16.12 -5.89 -21.84
CA SER A 101 17.02 -6.17 -20.73
C SER A 101 18.43 -5.63 -21.06
N THR A 102 18.52 -4.34 -21.35
CA THR A 102 19.80 -3.63 -21.39
C THR A 102 20.22 -3.36 -19.97
N THR A 103 21.42 -3.81 -19.65
CA THR A 103 22.26 -3.52 -18.49
C THR A 103 22.19 -2.04 -18.10
N ILE A 104 21.21 -1.70 -17.28
CA ILE A 104 21.13 -0.51 -16.45
C ILE A 104 20.85 -1.09 -15.08
N ILE A 105 21.71 -0.81 -14.10
CA ILE A 105 21.47 -1.14 -12.69
C ILE A 105 20.00 -0.75 -12.41
N PRO A 106 19.09 -1.69 -12.12
CA PRO A 106 17.68 -1.33 -12.01
C PRO A 106 17.56 -0.44 -10.78
N LYS A 107 17.39 0.87 -11.00
CA LYS A 107 16.81 1.73 -9.98
C LYS A 107 15.53 1.03 -9.55
N SER A 108 15.37 0.79 -8.25
CA SER A 108 14.15 0.15 -7.78
C SER A 108 12.97 1.02 -8.20
N GLU A 109 11.80 0.41 -8.38
CA GLU A 109 10.56 1.14 -8.68
C GLU A 109 10.33 2.27 -7.67
N LEU A 110 10.76 2.04 -6.42
CA LEU A 110 10.76 3.01 -5.33
C LEU A 110 11.71 4.18 -5.59
N ASP A 111 12.95 3.94 -6.00
CA ASP A 111 13.89 5.01 -6.34
C ASP A 111 13.37 5.85 -7.50
N GLN A 112 12.77 5.21 -8.51
CA GLN A 112 12.15 5.91 -9.63
C GLN A 112 11.02 6.83 -9.17
N TYR A 113 10.15 6.34 -8.29
CA TYR A 113 9.08 7.15 -7.72
C TYR A 113 9.61 8.31 -6.89
N LEU A 114 10.64 8.09 -6.07
CA LEU A 114 11.21 9.12 -5.20
C LEU A 114 11.98 10.20 -5.99
N ASP A 115 12.63 9.84 -7.09
CA ASP A 115 13.35 10.76 -7.98
C ASP A 115 12.42 11.65 -8.82
N GLU A 116 11.17 11.23 -9.05
CA GLU A 116 10.22 12.04 -9.81
C GLU A 116 9.90 13.37 -9.08
N PRO A 117 9.64 14.46 -9.82
CA PRO A 117 9.20 15.70 -9.17
C PRO A 117 7.88 15.50 -8.43
N VAL A 118 7.66 16.30 -7.38
CA VAL A 118 6.39 16.30 -6.64
C VAL A 118 5.24 16.73 -7.55
N PHE A 119 4.10 16.06 -7.42
CA PHE A 119 2.92 16.35 -8.21
C PHE A 119 2.26 17.67 -7.75
N PRO A 120 1.74 18.51 -8.66
CA PRO A 120 1.08 19.76 -8.29
C PRO A 120 -0.07 19.55 -7.30
N ARG A 121 -0.20 20.47 -6.34
CA ARG A 121 -1.29 20.46 -5.36
C ARG A 121 -2.55 21.04 -6.00
N THR A 122 -3.45 20.18 -6.46
CA THR A 122 -4.79 20.53 -6.97
C THR A 122 -5.86 20.12 -5.96
N GLU A 123 -6.95 20.89 -5.89
CA GLU A 123 -8.05 20.66 -4.94
C GLU A 123 -8.77 19.31 -5.20
N ASP A 124 -8.99 18.96 -6.48
CA ASP A 124 -9.71 17.73 -6.88
C ASP A 124 -8.79 16.49 -7.03
N PHE A 125 -7.64 16.48 -6.37
CA PHE A 125 -6.68 15.38 -6.53
C PHE A 125 -7.14 14.10 -5.84
N ASN A 126 -7.44 13.06 -6.65
CA ASN A 126 -7.70 11.72 -6.15
C ASN A 126 -6.44 10.85 -6.19
N ILE A 127 -5.82 10.66 -5.03
CA ILE A 127 -4.58 9.88 -4.86
C ILE A 127 -4.72 8.41 -5.30
N LEU A 128 -5.84 7.75 -5.00
CA LEU A 128 -6.06 6.35 -5.39
C LEU A 128 -6.24 6.23 -6.90
N HIS A 129 -6.90 7.21 -7.52
CA HIS A 129 -7.01 7.28 -8.97
C HIS A 129 -5.66 7.50 -9.65
N TRP A 130 -4.81 8.35 -9.09
CA TRP A 130 -3.44 8.55 -9.56
C TRP A 130 -2.64 7.25 -9.53
N TRP A 131 -2.67 6.53 -8.40
CA TRP A 131 -2.01 5.22 -8.29
C TRP A 131 -2.59 4.18 -9.26
N LYS A 132 -3.89 4.22 -9.54
CA LYS A 132 -4.52 3.36 -10.55
C LYS A 132 -3.99 3.64 -11.96
N ILE A 133 -3.83 4.91 -12.34
CA ILE A 133 -3.30 5.30 -13.66
C ILE A 133 -1.82 4.95 -13.77
N ASN A 134 -1.05 5.12 -12.68
CA ASN A 134 0.40 4.92 -12.68
C ASN A 134 0.82 3.48 -12.36
N SER A 135 -0.10 2.62 -11.93
CA SER A 135 0.13 1.20 -11.64
C SER A 135 0.83 0.41 -12.76
N PRO A 136 0.57 0.65 -14.07
CA PRO A 136 1.32 -0.04 -15.13
C PRO A 136 2.81 0.32 -15.18
N LYS A 137 3.18 1.51 -14.73
CA LYS A 137 4.57 1.97 -14.64
C LYS A 137 5.20 1.57 -13.31
N LEU A 138 4.41 1.62 -12.25
CA LEU A 138 4.78 1.35 -10.87
C LEU A 138 3.87 0.25 -10.30
N PRO A 139 4.03 -1.02 -10.72
CA PRO A 139 3.10 -2.09 -10.35
C PRO A 139 3.18 -2.50 -8.88
N THR A 140 4.37 -2.51 -8.28
CA THR A 140 4.59 -2.94 -6.90
C THR A 140 4.16 -1.84 -5.93
N LEU A 141 4.61 -0.60 -6.16
CA LEU A 141 4.15 0.58 -5.41
C LEU A 141 2.67 0.83 -5.60
N GLY A 142 2.12 0.63 -6.80
CA GLY A 142 0.68 0.77 -7.03
C GLY A 142 -0.15 -0.19 -6.17
N ARG A 143 0.35 -1.43 -5.98
CA ARG A 143 -0.28 -2.41 -5.08
C ARG A 143 -0.14 -1.98 -3.62
N MET A 144 1.08 -1.65 -3.20
CA MET A 144 1.41 -1.21 -1.84
C MET A 144 0.62 0.04 -1.44
N ALA A 145 0.57 1.05 -2.32
CA ALA A 145 -0.13 2.30 -2.09
C ALA A 145 -1.64 2.11 -1.97
N ARG A 146 -2.24 1.26 -2.80
CA ARG A 146 -3.66 0.95 -2.68
C ARG A 146 -3.99 0.33 -1.31
N ASP A 147 -3.16 -0.59 -0.85
CA ASP A 147 -3.42 -1.33 0.39
C ASP A 147 -3.19 -0.43 1.62
N ILE A 148 -2.18 0.45 1.60
CA ILE A 148 -1.86 1.37 2.71
C ILE A 148 -2.79 2.58 2.74
N LEU A 149 -3.05 3.22 1.61
CA LEU A 149 -3.87 4.44 1.54
C LEU A 149 -5.37 4.15 1.77
N ALA A 150 -5.79 2.89 1.66
CA ALA A 150 -7.15 2.45 1.97
C ALA A 150 -7.39 2.20 3.48
N ILE A 151 -6.34 2.25 4.32
CA ILE A 151 -6.48 2.02 5.76
C ILE A 151 -7.28 3.18 6.39
N PRO A 152 -8.46 2.92 7.02
CA PRO A 152 -9.21 3.96 7.70
C PRO A 152 -8.45 4.45 8.94
N VAL A 153 -8.26 5.77 9.06
CA VAL A 153 -7.51 6.39 10.16
C VAL A 153 -8.31 6.43 11.48
N THR A 154 -9.63 6.17 11.46
CA THR A 154 -10.48 6.31 12.66
C THR A 154 -11.15 5.00 13.07
N SER A 155 -11.04 4.62 14.36
CA SER A 155 -11.86 3.54 14.96
C SER A 155 -13.35 3.92 15.11
N ALA A 156 -13.71 5.18 14.90
CA ALA A 156 -15.09 5.67 15.02
C ALA A 156 -16.07 4.93 14.10
N ALA A 157 -15.62 4.44 12.94
CA ALA A 157 -16.46 3.62 12.06
C ALA A 157 -16.79 2.24 12.66
N SER A 158 -15.82 1.58 13.33
CA SER A 158 -16.09 0.35 14.06
C SER A 158 -17.00 0.59 15.27
N GLU A 159 -16.77 1.64 16.05
CA GLU A 159 -17.64 1.96 17.19
C GLU A 159 -19.06 2.33 16.76
N ALA A 160 -19.25 3.05 15.65
CA ALA A 160 -20.58 3.34 15.10
C ALA A 160 -21.28 2.07 14.60
N ALA A 161 -20.56 1.18 13.90
CA ALA A 161 -21.10 -0.10 13.44
C ALA A 161 -21.50 -1.02 14.62
N PHE A 162 -20.71 -1.05 15.70
CA PHE A 162 -21.04 -1.80 16.92
C PHE A 162 -22.08 -1.09 17.81
N SER A 163 -22.14 0.23 17.80
CA SER A 163 -23.15 1.01 18.53
C SER A 163 -24.55 0.86 17.92
N VAL A 164 -24.64 0.66 16.61
CA VAL A 164 -25.90 0.23 15.96
C VAL A 164 -26.31 -1.18 16.44
N GLY A 165 -25.35 -2.09 16.62
CA GLY A 165 -25.61 -3.43 17.18
C GLY A 165 -26.14 -3.41 18.62
N GLY A 166 -25.68 -2.47 19.45
CA GLY A 166 -26.16 -2.30 20.83
C GLY A 166 -27.61 -1.81 20.97
N ARG A 167 -28.22 -1.25 19.91
CA ARG A 167 -29.64 -0.85 19.91
C ARG A 167 -30.59 -1.94 19.42
N ILE A 168 -30.07 -3.04 18.87
CA ILE A 168 -30.88 -4.15 18.32
C ILE A 168 -31.11 -5.24 19.38
N LEU A 169 -30.25 -5.29 20.40
CA LEU A 169 -30.43 -6.11 21.60
C LEU A 169 -31.08 -5.28 22.71
N ASP A 170 -32.27 -4.78 22.44
CA ASP A 170 -33.06 -4.09 23.45
C ASP A 170 -33.44 -5.10 24.56
N ASP A 171 -33.28 -4.68 25.81
CA ASP A 171 -33.50 -5.45 27.06
C ASP A 171 -34.98 -5.92 27.21
N SER A 172 -35.83 -5.50 26.28
CA SER A 172 -37.27 -5.73 26.20
C SER A 172 -37.66 -7.17 25.80
N ARG A 173 -36.69 -8.08 25.61
CA ARG A 173 -36.95 -9.51 25.32
C ARG A 173 -36.85 -10.48 26.50
N LEU A 174 -36.55 -10.01 27.72
CA LEU A 174 -36.39 -10.88 28.90
C LEU A 174 -37.57 -10.88 29.90
N SER A 175 -38.71 -10.30 29.56
CA SER A 175 -39.92 -10.44 30.39
C SER A 175 -40.94 -11.35 29.70
N LEU A 176 -40.95 -12.63 30.11
CA LEU A 176 -42.17 -13.42 30.06
C LEU A 176 -43.07 -12.87 31.16
N ASN A 177 -44.18 -12.24 30.78
CA ASN A 177 -45.24 -11.93 31.73
C ASN A 177 -45.64 -13.24 32.44
N PRO A 178 -45.69 -13.26 33.78
CA PRO A 178 -46.28 -14.39 34.47
C PRO A 178 -47.79 -14.35 34.19
N ASP A 179 -48.26 -15.30 33.38
CA ASP A 179 -49.70 -15.51 33.18
C ASP A 179 -50.35 -15.87 34.52
N ILE A 180 -51.45 -15.17 34.80
CA ILE A 180 -52.38 -15.35 35.93
C ILE A 180 -53.21 -16.61 35.73
#